data_AF-A0A455UHA6-F1
#
_entry.id   AF-A0A455UHA6-F1
#
_cell.length_a   1.000
_cell.length_b   1.000
_cell.length_c   1.000
_cell.angle_alpha   90.00
_cell.angle_beta   90.00
_cell.angle_gamma   90.00
#
_symmetry.space_group_name_H-M   'P 1'
#
loop_
_entity.id
_entity.type
_entity.pdbx_description
1 polymer ?
#
loop_
_entity_poly.entity_id
_entity_poly.type
_entity_poly.pdbx_seq_one_letter_code
_entity_poly.pdbx_strand_id
1 'polypeptide(L)'
;MAVAGIIGGNAFDTLFAAASDVAYRGGSIYHATPDHVMLWVSISVLMTGVLMLGLLQRQEQGPGRIGFESMAIIGLYLVGIAMLMVN
;
A
#
# COMPACT_ATOMS: atom_id res chain seq x y z
N MET A 1 -20.56 -9.69 9.06
CA MET A 1 -20.57 -9.40 7.61
C MET A 1 -19.43 -8.47 7.16
N ALA A 2 -19.04 -7.44 7.92
CA ALA A 2 -17.94 -6.52 7.54
C ALA A 2 -16.55 -7.19 7.40
N VAL A 3 -16.16 -8.05 8.34
CA VAL A 3 -14.85 -8.74 8.31
C VAL A 3 -14.73 -9.68 7.10
N ALA A 4 -15.79 -10.44 6.79
CA ALA A 4 -15.82 -11.33 5.63
C ALA A 4 -15.76 -10.54 4.30
N GLY A 5 -16.36 -9.35 4.24
CA GLY A 5 -16.26 -8.46 3.08
C GLY A 5 -14.84 -7.92 2.88
N ILE A 6 -14.16 -7.49 3.95
CA ILE A 6 -12.78 -6.98 3.87
C ILE A 6 -11.81 -8.10 3.48
N ILE A 7 -11.91 -9.26 4.14
CA ILE A 7 -11.03 -10.41 3.84
C ILE A 7 -11.30 -10.94 2.43
N GLY A 8 -12.58 -11.11 2.06
CA GLY A 8 -12.98 -11.60 0.75
C GLY A 8 -12.58 -10.64 -0.38
N GLY A 9 -12.76 -9.33 -0.18
CA GLY A 9 -12.36 -8.29 -1.15
C GLY A 9 -10.85 -8.30 -1.39
N ASN A 10 -10.04 -8.22 -0.34
CA ASN A 10 -8.58 -8.22 -0.47
C ASN A 10 -8.03 -9.53 -1.09
N ALA A 11 -8.63 -10.67 -0.73
CA ALA A 11 -8.26 -11.96 -1.31
C ALA A 11 -8.63 -12.03 -2.80
N PHE A 12 -9.79 -11.50 -3.18
CA PHE A 12 -10.22 -11.40 -4.57
C PHE A 12 -9.29 -10.49 -5.38
N ASP A 13 -8.94 -9.31 -4.87
CA ASP A 13 -8.01 -8.39 -5.53
C ASP A 13 -6.63 -9.04 -5.77
N THR A 14 -6.12 -9.76 -4.78
CA THR A 14 -4.83 -10.46 -4.89
C THR A 14 -4.88 -11.59 -5.92
N LEU A 15 -5.96 -12.38 -5.92
CA LEU A 15 -6.14 -13.46 -6.88
C LEU A 15 -6.34 -12.94 -8.31
N PHE A 16 -7.05 -11.81 -8.45
CA PHE A 16 -7.24 -11.14 -9.73
C PHE A 16 -5.93 -10.57 -10.27
N ALA A 17 -5.10 -9.97 -9.41
CA ALA A 17 -3.76 -9.52 -9.78
C ALA A 17 -2.89 -10.70 -10.27
N ALA A 18 -2.89 -11.84 -9.57
CA ALA A 18 -2.15 -13.03 -9.97
C ALA A 18 -2.68 -13.63 -11.29
N ALA A 19 -4.01 -13.71 -11.45
CA ALA A 19 -4.63 -14.18 -12.69
C ALA A 19 -4.31 -13.26 -13.88
N SER A 20 -4.29 -11.96 -13.64
CA SER A 20 -3.93 -10.96 -14.64
C SER A 20 -2.46 -11.12 -15.08
N ASP A 21 -1.55 -11.46 -14.17
CA ASP A 21 -0.12 -11.66 -14.49
C ASP A 21 0.07 -12.88 -15.39
N VAL A 22 -0.69 -13.95 -15.12
CA VAL A 22 -0.72 -15.16 -15.96
C VAL A 22 -1.36 -14.90 -17.33
N ALA A 23 -2.38 -14.04 -17.38
CA ALA A 23 -3.07 -13.68 -18.62
C ALA A 23 -2.23 -12.75 -19.52
N TYR A 24 -1.41 -11.89 -18.92
CA TYR A 24 -0.57 -10.93 -19.64
C TYR A 24 0.71 -11.60 -20.16
N ARG A 25 0.73 -11.96 -21.44
CA ARG A 25 1.87 -12.66 -22.09
C ARG A 25 2.99 -11.74 -22.58
N GLY A 26 2.83 -10.42 -22.42
CA GLY A 26 3.75 -9.40 -22.93
C GLY A 26 4.90 -9.03 -21.97
N GLY A 27 5.04 -9.72 -20.84
CA GLY A 27 5.96 -9.37 -19.75
C GLY A 27 5.21 -9.28 -18.42
N SER A 28 5.79 -8.62 -17.41
CA SER A 28 5.06 -8.36 -16.16
C SER A 28 4.03 -7.23 -16.36
N ILE A 29 2.85 -7.35 -15.73
CA ILE A 29 1.78 -6.32 -15.81
C ILE A 29 2.30 -4.94 -15.40
N TYR A 30 3.28 -4.87 -14.49
CA TYR A 30 3.88 -3.62 -14.03
C TYR A 30 4.45 -2.80 -15.18
N HIS A 31 4.98 -3.42 -16.25
CA HIS A 31 5.50 -2.69 -17.42
C HIS A 31 4.41 -2.04 -18.28
N ALA A 32 3.17 -2.54 -18.21
CA ALA A 32 2.03 -2.00 -18.93
C ALA A 32 1.21 -1.02 -18.09
N THR A 33 1.60 -0.83 -16.83
CA THR A 33 0.87 -0.04 -15.84
C THR A 33 1.33 1.42 -15.90
N PRO A 34 0.40 2.41 -15.86
CA PRO A 34 0.78 3.82 -15.85
C PRO A 34 1.67 4.18 -14.66
N ASP A 35 2.58 5.13 -14.84
CA ASP A 35 3.56 5.53 -13.81
C ASP A 35 2.89 5.98 -12.49
N HIS A 36 1.75 6.69 -12.58
CA HIS A 36 1.00 7.12 -11.39
C HIS A 36 0.46 5.94 -10.58
N VAL A 37 0.05 4.84 -11.24
CA VAL A 37 -0.40 3.63 -10.56
C VAL A 37 0.79 2.93 -9.90
N MET A 38 1.92 2.84 -10.60
CA MET A 38 3.15 2.25 -10.07
C MET A 38 3.67 3.00 -8.83
N LEU A 39 3.57 4.34 -8.83
CA LEU A 39 3.89 5.18 -7.69
C LEU A 39 3.01 4.83 -6.48
N TRP A 40 1.68 4.78 -6.66
CA TRP A 40 0.75 4.45 -5.59
C TRP A 40 0.92 3.04 -5.04
N VAL A 41 1.19 2.06 -5.91
CA VAL A 41 1.51 0.70 -5.49
C VAL A 41 2.77 0.69 -4.61
N SER A 42 3.83 1.37 -5.06
CA SER A 42 5.10 1.44 -4.34
C SER A 42 4.94 2.11 -2.96
N ILE A 43 4.21 3.23 -2.89
CA ILE A 43 3.91 3.93 -1.63
C ILE A 43 3.04 3.08 -0.70
N SER A 44 2.05 2.36 -1.23
CA SER A 44 1.19 1.47 -0.44
C SER A 44 1.98 0.31 0.18
N VAL A 45 2.93 -0.26 -0.57
CA VAL A 45 3.85 -1.30 -0.06
C VAL A 45 4.75 -0.72 1.05
N LEU A 46 5.31 0.47 0.86
CA LEU A 46 6.11 1.14 1.88
C LEU A 46 5.31 1.42 3.16
N MET A 47 4.09 1.96 3.05
CA MET A 47 3.20 2.21 4.19
C MET A 47 2.86 0.91 4.92
N THR A 48 2.63 -0.18 4.19
CA THR A 48 2.39 -1.51 4.78
C THR A 48 3.63 -2.03 5.52
N GLY A 49 4.82 -1.81 4.98
CA GLY A 49 6.09 -2.12 5.64
C GLY A 49 6.29 -1.34 6.94
N VAL A 50 6.00 -0.03 6.93
CA VAL A 50 6.02 0.81 8.14
C VAL A 50 5.02 0.30 9.18
N LEU A 51 3.81 -0.05 8.76
CA LEU A 51 2.81 -0.64 9.64
C LEU A 51 3.32 -1.95 10.26
N MET A 52 3.88 -2.87 9.46
CA MET A 52 4.44 -4.12 9.95
C MET A 52 5.60 -3.90 10.93
N LEU A 53 6.50 -2.96 10.64
CA LEU A 53 7.59 -2.59 11.57
C LEU A 53 7.04 -2.07 12.90
N GLY A 54 5.95 -1.33 12.85
CA GLY A 54 5.25 -0.85 14.03
C GLY A 54 4.61 -1.91 14.90
N LEU A 55 4.05 -2.93 14.24
CA LEU A 55 3.53 -4.11 14.94
C LEU A 55 4.66 -4.90 15.64
N LEU A 56 5.88 -4.86 15.12
CA LEU A 56 7.06 -5.53 15.72
C LEU A 56 7.68 -4.71 16.86
N GLN A 57 7.83 -3.39 16.69
CA GLN A 57 8.33 -2.48 17.73
C GLN A 57 7.20 -1.57 18.19
N ARG A 58 6.32 -2.11 19.05
CA ARG A 58 5.18 -1.38 19.58
C ARG A 58 5.64 -0.21 20.46
N GLN A 59 5.76 0.97 19.85
CA GLN A 59 6.07 2.21 20.54
C GLN A 59 4.80 2.73 21.24
N GLU A 60 4.65 2.44 22.54
CA GLU A 60 3.49 2.90 23.32
C GLU A 60 3.50 4.41 23.63
N GLN A 61 4.61 5.11 23.36
CA GLN A 61 4.80 6.52 23.72
C GLN A 61 5.26 7.35 22.50
N GLY A 62 4.30 7.95 21.80
CA GLY A 62 4.54 9.00 20.81
C GLY A 62 3.79 10.29 21.14
N PRO A 63 4.15 11.45 20.55
CA PRO A 63 3.53 12.74 20.85
C PRO A 63 2.03 12.68 20.55
N GLY A 64 1.19 12.73 21.58
CA GLY A 64 -0.27 12.65 21.47
C GLY A 64 -0.88 11.25 21.46
N ARG A 65 -0.16 10.20 21.91
CA ARG A 65 -0.55 8.77 21.83
C ARG A 65 -0.60 8.22 20.40
N ILE A 66 -0.09 8.96 19.43
CA ILE A 66 0.12 8.53 18.05
C ILE A 66 1.53 7.94 17.98
N GLY A 67 1.64 6.64 17.70
CA GLY A 67 2.93 5.98 17.48
C GLY A 67 3.65 6.60 16.29
N PHE A 68 4.99 6.63 16.32
CA PHE A 68 5.83 7.17 15.23
C PHE A 68 5.45 6.59 13.85
N GLU A 69 4.99 5.34 13.84
CA GLU A 69 4.51 4.63 12.65
C GLU A 69 3.35 5.35 11.96
N SER A 70 2.36 5.82 12.72
CA SER A 70 1.20 6.52 12.16
C SER A 70 1.60 7.86 11.56
N MET A 71 2.56 8.55 12.17
CA MET A 71 3.11 9.79 11.62
C MET A 71 3.86 9.53 10.31
N ALA A 72 4.65 8.46 10.25
CA ALA A 72 5.37 8.05 9.04
C ALA A 72 4.41 7.65 7.92
N ILE A 73 3.33 6.93 8.22
CA ILE A 73 2.27 6.58 7.26
C ILE A 73 1.60 7.84 6.69
N ILE A 74 1.23 8.80 7.54
CA ILE A 74 0.64 10.08 7.09
C ILE A 74 1.63 10.84 6.21
N GLY A 75 2.90 10.91 6.61
CA GLY A 75 3.96 11.56 5.83
C GLY A 75 4.14 10.93 4.45
N LEU A 76 4.24 9.60 4.37
CA LEU A 76 4.34 8.86 3.10
C LEU A 76 3.14 9.12 2.19
N TYR A 77 1.93 9.14 2.75
CA TYR A 77 0.72 9.41 2.00
C TYR A 77 0.69 10.82 1.41
N LEU A 78 1.05 11.84 2.21
CA LEU A 78 1.12 13.23 1.75
C LEU A 78 2.21 13.42 0.69
N VAL A 79 3.36 12.78 0.85
CA VAL A 79 4.43 12.78 -0.17
C VAL A 79 3.92 12.18 -1.48
N GLY A 80 3.19 11.07 -1.43
CA GLY A 80 2.58 10.46 -2.61
C GLY A 80 1.60 11.38 -3.35
N ILE A 81 0.72 12.05 -2.60
CA ILE A 81 -0.19 13.06 -3.16
C ILE A 81 0.59 14.20 -3.79
N ALA A 82 1.61 14.73 -3.10
CA ALA A 82 2.40 15.84 -3.60
C ALA A 82 3.13 15.47 -4.90
N MET A 83 3.71 14.26 -4.98
CA MET A 83 4.37 13.78 -6.20
C MET A 83 3.38 13.63 -7.36
N LEU A 84 2.18 13.10 -7.11
CA LEU A 84 1.16 12.97 -8.15
C LEU A 84 0.63 14.32 -8.63
N MET A 85 0.56 15.34 -7.77
CA MET A 85 0.13 16.68 -8.18
C MET A 85 1.18 17.41 -9.02
N VAL A 86 2.45 17.05 -8.88
CA VAL A 86 3.57 17.67 -9.61
C VAL A 86 3.83 17.00 -10.97
N ASN A 87 3.36 15.76 -11.16
CA ASN A 87 3.63 14.92 -12.34
C ASN A 87 2.37 14.66 -13.16
#